data_AF-A0A0G1J3M4-F1
#
_entry.id   AF-A0A0G1J3M4-F1
#
_cell.length_a   1.000
_cell.length_b   1.000
_cell.length_c   1.000
_cell.angle_alpha   90.00
_cell.angle_beta   90.00
_cell.angle_gamma   90.00
#
_symmetry.space_group_name_H-M   'P 1'
#
loop_
_entity.id
_entity.type
_entity.pdbx_description
1 polymer ?
#
loop_
_entity_poly.entity_id
_entity_poly.type
_entity_poly.pdbx_seq_one_letter_code
_entity_poly.pdbx_strand_id
1 'polypeptide(L)'
;MGGTGLYIKAIVDGIPTAKIPQSPALRENLAAKSQDELFEILAQLDPIKAGSLNSSDKKNPRRLIRAIEIATWNLEGKSKEFKERIQKFDPLFIGLTSSREYLFERNFEGKKTKKETIEDWKRQEKKYAKRQITWFKRDRRIAWFDITKPNWADSVEKLAKIWYSSNDAKKN
;
A
#
# COMPACT_ATOMS: atom_id res chain seq x y z
N MET A 1 -9.04 -0.37 4.81
CA MET A 1 -8.03 -1.39 5.17
C MET A 1 -6.76 -1.12 4.40
N GLY A 2 -5.66 -0.83 5.08
CA GLY A 2 -4.32 -0.96 4.51
C GLY A 2 -3.86 -2.42 4.64
N GLY A 3 -3.23 -2.96 3.60
CA GLY A 3 -2.60 -4.29 3.67
C GLY A 3 -1.16 -4.22 4.19
N THR A 4 -0.50 -5.36 4.31
CA THR A 4 0.89 -5.50 4.81
C THR A 4 1.87 -4.51 4.16
N GLY A 5 1.74 -4.23 2.86
CA GLY A 5 2.59 -3.28 2.13
C GLY A 5 2.54 -1.84 2.66
N LEU A 6 1.44 -1.42 3.33
CA LEU A 6 1.37 -0.11 3.97
C LEU A 6 2.27 -0.05 5.23
N TYR A 7 2.33 -1.13 6.01
CA TYR A 7 3.19 -1.24 7.18
C TYR A 7 4.67 -1.31 6.78
N ILE A 8 5.00 -2.09 5.74
CA ILE A 8 6.35 -2.13 5.16
C ILE A 8 6.74 -0.73 4.67
N LYS A 9 5.85 0.00 3.98
CA LYS A 9 6.11 1.38 3.58
C LYS A 9 6.32 2.32 4.77
N ALA A 10 5.53 2.18 5.84
CA ALA A 10 5.68 2.98 7.05
C ALA A 10 7.06 2.83 7.71
N ILE A 11 7.67 1.64 7.62
CA ILE A 11 9.00 1.36 8.15
C ILE A 11 10.10 1.89 7.20
N VAL A 12 9.95 1.72 5.88
CA VAL A 12 11.01 2.04 4.90
C VAL A 12 10.98 3.49 4.41
N ASP A 13 9.82 3.97 3.97
CA ASP A 13 9.65 5.31 3.37
C ASP A 13 8.98 6.31 4.33
N GLY A 14 8.51 5.84 5.48
CA GLY A 14 7.53 6.55 6.30
C GLY A 14 6.14 6.68 5.65
N ILE A 15 5.23 7.31 6.39
CA ILE A 15 3.94 7.81 5.85
C ILE A 15 3.80 9.27 6.28
N PRO A 16 4.09 10.25 5.39
CA PRO A 16 4.01 11.68 5.72
C PRO A 16 2.63 12.10 6.25
N THR A 17 1.56 11.43 5.83
CA THR A 17 0.17 11.73 6.22
C THR A 17 -0.30 10.97 7.47
N ALA A 18 0.59 10.27 8.19
CA ALA A 18 0.25 9.54 9.41
C ALA A 18 0.18 10.44 10.65
N LYS A 19 0.98 11.52 10.70
CA LYS A 19 0.96 12.51 11.80
C LYS A 19 -0.16 13.54 11.67
N ILE A 20 -0.73 13.70 10.48
CA ILE A 20 -1.91 14.56 10.28
C ILE A 20 -3.06 13.98 11.11
N PRO A 21 -3.65 14.72 12.07
CA PRO A 21 -4.68 14.20 12.94
C PRO A 21 -5.97 13.84 12.18
N GLN A 22 -6.90 13.23 12.89
CA GLN A 22 -8.27 13.02 12.43
C GLN A 22 -9.11 14.17 13.02
N SER A 23 -10.03 14.75 12.25
CA SER A 23 -10.85 15.88 12.72
C SER A 23 -12.32 15.43 12.86
N PRO A 24 -12.81 15.13 14.08
CA PRO A 24 -14.15 14.58 14.28
C PRO A 24 -15.25 15.49 13.70
N ALA A 25 -15.22 16.79 14.01
CA ALA A 25 -16.19 17.76 13.51
C ALA A 25 -16.18 17.88 11.97
N LEU A 26 -15.00 17.85 11.34
CA LEU A 26 -14.92 17.83 9.87
C LEU A 26 -15.51 16.54 9.29
N ARG A 27 -15.33 15.40 9.95
CA ARG A 27 -15.95 14.13 9.50
C ARG A 27 -17.46 14.13 9.65
N GLU A 28 -17.98 14.70 10.73
CA GLU A 28 -19.41 14.82 11.00
C GLU A 28 -20.09 15.71 9.93
N ASN A 29 -19.53 16.90 9.69
CA ASN A 29 -19.96 17.82 8.62
C ASN A 29 -19.89 17.21 7.20
N LEU A 30 -18.99 16.24 6.98
CA LEU A 30 -18.83 15.55 5.70
C LEU A 30 -19.56 14.20 5.63
N ALA A 31 -20.11 13.67 6.73
CA ALA A 31 -20.68 12.32 6.79
C ALA A 31 -21.98 12.19 5.99
N ALA A 32 -22.76 13.25 5.92
CA ALA A 32 -24.02 13.31 5.18
C ALA A 32 -23.85 13.54 3.66
N LYS A 33 -22.64 13.84 3.19
CA LYS A 33 -22.39 14.24 1.80
C LYS A 33 -22.24 13.05 0.85
N SER A 34 -22.73 13.25 -0.37
CA SER A 34 -22.57 12.31 -1.49
C SER A 34 -21.10 12.17 -1.90
N GLN A 35 -20.79 11.08 -2.63
CA GLN A 35 -19.42 10.82 -3.10
C GLN A 35 -18.94 11.89 -4.10
N ASP A 36 -19.87 12.48 -4.86
CA ASP A 36 -19.55 13.49 -5.86
C ASP A 36 -19.36 14.88 -5.19
N GLU A 37 -20.20 15.28 -4.23
CA GLU A 37 -19.91 16.47 -3.38
C GLU A 37 -18.56 16.37 -2.67
N LEU A 38 -18.24 15.19 -2.11
CA LEU A 38 -16.95 14.96 -1.46
C LEU A 38 -15.78 14.98 -2.46
N PHE A 39 -16.02 14.70 -3.73
CA PHE A 39 -15.00 14.85 -4.77
C PHE A 39 -14.82 16.32 -5.18
N GLU A 40 -15.92 17.08 -5.34
CA GLU A 40 -15.86 18.51 -5.66
C GLU A 40 -15.21 19.34 -4.53
N ILE A 41 -15.54 19.07 -3.27
CA ILE A 41 -14.87 19.69 -2.11
C ILE A 41 -13.37 19.40 -2.13
N LEU A 42 -12.96 18.17 -2.47
CA LEU A 42 -11.55 17.83 -2.61
C LEU A 42 -10.91 18.54 -3.83
N ALA A 43 -11.62 18.68 -4.95
CA ALA A 43 -11.12 19.35 -6.15
C ALA A 43 -10.92 20.86 -5.95
N GLN A 44 -11.75 21.51 -5.12
CA GLN A 44 -11.59 22.90 -4.73
C GLN A 44 -10.40 23.12 -3.77
N LEU A 45 -10.13 22.17 -2.87
CA LEU A 45 -9.05 22.28 -1.87
C LEU A 45 -7.68 21.81 -2.38
N ASP A 46 -7.64 20.74 -3.17
CA ASP A 46 -6.42 20.16 -3.75
C ASP A 46 -6.74 19.49 -5.11
N PRO A 47 -6.81 20.27 -6.21
CA PRO A 47 -7.14 19.74 -7.53
C PRO A 47 -6.11 18.72 -8.05
N ILE A 48 -4.84 18.84 -7.63
CA ILE A 48 -3.78 17.89 -7.97
C ILE A 48 -4.08 16.53 -7.31
N LYS A 49 -4.47 16.54 -6.03
CA LYS A 49 -4.88 15.32 -5.32
C LYS A 49 -6.16 14.73 -5.89
N ALA A 50 -7.17 15.55 -6.20
CA ALA A 50 -8.41 15.10 -6.83
C ALA A 50 -8.16 14.43 -8.20
N GLY A 51 -7.30 15.02 -9.04
CA GLY A 51 -6.85 14.44 -10.30
C GLY A 51 -6.10 13.12 -10.14
N SER A 52 -5.35 12.94 -9.04
CA SER A 52 -4.62 11.69 -8.76
C SER A 52 -5.50 10.50 -8.34
N LEU A 53 -6.81 10.68 -8.10
CA LEU A 53 -7.69 9.62 -7.61
C LEU A 53 -8.22 8.74 -8.74
N ASN A 54 -8.02 7.42 -8.61
CA ASN A 54 -8.67 6.43 -9.47
C ASN A 54 -10.13 6.19 -9.06
N SER A 55 -10.89 5.52 -9.94
CA SER A 55 -12.33 5.28 -9.77
C SER A 55 -12.73 4.55 -8.48
N SER A 56 -11.82 3.77 -7.86
CA SER A 56 -12.07 3.09 -6.57
C SER A 56 -11.74 3.96 -5.34
N ASP A 57 -11.04 5.08 -5.53
CA ASP A 57 -10.81 6.09 -4.50
C ASP A 57 -11.90 7.16 -4.55
N LYS A 58 -12.30 7.60 -5.76
CA LYS A 58 -13.46 8.49 -5.97
C LYS A 58 -14.76 7.86 -5.43
N LYS A 59 -15.00 6.56 -5.68
CA LYS A 59 -16.18 5.85 -5.15
C LYS A 59 -16.05 5.36 -3.70
N ASN A 60 -15.32 6.08 -2.84
CA ASN A 60 -15.09 5.67 -1.45
C ASN A 60 -15.12 6.89 -0.49
N PRO A 61 -16.24 7.16 0.19
CA PRO A 61 -16.39 8.38 0.98
C PRO A 61 -15.36 8.47 2.12
N ARG A 62 -15.00 7.34 2.75
CA ARG A 62 -13.95 7.31 3.79
C ARG A 62 -12.56 7.70 3.27
N ARG A 63 -12.27 7.49 1.98
CA ARG A 63 -11.02 7.94 1.34
C ARG A 63 -11.08 9.40 0.92
N LEU A 64 -12.21 9.87 0.40
CA LEU A 64 -12.42 11.27 0.07
C LEU A 64 -12.34 12.15 1.33
N ILE A 65 -13.07 11.80 2.39
CA ILE A 65 -13.02 12.50 3.68
C ILE A 65 -11.58 12.55 4.23
N ARG A 66 -10.81 11.45 4.16
CA ARG A 66 -9.39 11.48 4.57
C ARG A 66 -8.51 12.33 3.65
N ALA A 67 -8.82 12.41 2.35
CA ALA A 67 -8.10 13.30 1.44
C ALA A 67 -8.41 14.77 1.73
N ILE A 68 -9.66 15.10 2.08
CA ILE A 68 -10.06 16.44 2.54
C ILE A 68 -9.36 16.80 3.85
N GLU A 69 -9.36 15.91 4.86
CA GLU A 69 -8.59 16.14 6.11
C GLU A 69 -7.12 16.50 5.85
N ILE A 70 -6.49 15.83 4.88
CA ILE A 70 -5.09 16.07 4.50
C ILE A 70 -4.94 17.39 3.74
N ALA A 71 -5.85 17.73 2.82
CA ALA A 71 -5.83 18.98 2.07
C ALA A 71 -6.01 20.19 3.00
N THR A 72 -7.02 20.18 3.87
CA THR A 72 -7.28 21.23 4.87
C THR A 72 -6.07 21.44 5.78
N TRP A 73 -5.50 20.37 6.36
CA TRP A 73 -4.30 20.47 7.21
C TRP A 73 -3.08 21.04 6.48
N ASN A 74 -2.92 20.72 5.19
CA ASN A 74 -1.83 21.26 4.38
C ASN A 74 -2.00 22.76 4.09
N LEU A 75 -3.24 23.22 3.83
CA LEU A 75 -3.59 24.62 3.60
C LEU A 75 -3.42 25.48 4.87
N GLU A 76 -3.67 24.90 6.05
CA GLU A 76 -3.39 25.53 7.35
C GLU A 76 -1.88 25.73 7.64
N GLY A 77 -0.98 25.39 6.72
CA GLY A 77 0.48 25.62 6.84
C GLY A 77 1.22 24.61 7.73
N LYS A 78 0.49 23.88 8.59
CA LYS A 78 0.95 22.84 9.54
C LYS A 78 1.62 21.62 8.90
N SER A 79 1.80 21.63 7.58
CA SER A 79 2.60 20.66 6.82
C SER A 79 4.10 20.97 6.84
N LYS A 80 4.51 22.23 7.05
CA LYS A 80 5.93 22.65 7.02
C LYS A 80 6.73 22.24 8.26
N GLU A 81 6.06 22.03 9.39
CA GLU A 81 6.68 21.73 10.69
C GLU A 81 7.28 20.32 10.74
N PHE A 82 6.70 19.36 10.02
CA PHE A 82 7.11 17.95 10.04
C PHE A 82 8.13 17.57 8.95
N LYS A 83 9.23 18.31 8.86
CA LYS A 83 10.44 17.91 8.11
C LYS A 83 11.34 16.96 8.92
N GLU A 84 10.81 15.82 9.35
CA GLU A 84 11.63 14.80 10.00
C GLU A 84 12.64 14.19 9.02
N ARG A 85 13.88 13.97 9.51
CA ARG A 85 14.85 13.08 8.87
C ARG A 85 14.36 11.64 9.02
N ILE A 86 13.49 11.20 8.11
CA ILE A 86 13.26 9.76 7.91
C ILE A 86 14.61 9.12 7.63
N GLN A 87 15.02 8.18 8.50
CA GLN A 87 16.28 7.48 8.34
C GLN A 87 16.23 6.69 7.03
N LYS A 88 17.11 7.04 6.08
CA LYS A 88 17.14 6.39 4.77
C LYS A 88 17.71 4.98 4.90
N PHE A 89 16.84 4.02 5.16
CA PHE A 89 17.13 2.62 4.93
C PHE A 89 17.22 2.37 3.42
N ASP A 90 18.18 1.56 3.02
CA ASP A 90 18.20 0.89 1.72
C ASP A 90 17.94 -0.61 2.02
N PRO A 91 16.70 -1.11 1.86
CA PRO A 91 16.36 -2.49 2.20
C PRO A 91 16.17 -3.35 0.95
N LEU A 92 16.70 -4.57 1.00
CA LEU A 92 16.43 -5.58 -0.03
C LEU A 92 14.99 -6.10 0.09
N PHE A 93 14.14 -5.75 -0.88
CA PHE A 93 12.76 -6.25 -0.96
C PHE A 93 12.71 -7.66 -1.60
N ILE A 94 12.51 -8.70 -0.78
CA ILE A 94 12.27 -10.07 -1.25
C ILE A 94 10.77 -10.36 -1.24
N GLY A 95 10.20 -10.70 -2.41
CA GLY A 95 8.78 -11.04 -2.58
C GLY A 95 8.58 -12.53 -2.87
N LEU A 96 8.04 -13.28 -1.92
CA LEU A 96 7.60 -14.66 -2.14
C LEU A 96 6.22 -14.70 -2.80
N THR A 97 5.98 -15.69 -3.65
CA THR A 97 4.70 -15.96 -4.33
C THR A 97 4.50 -17.48 -4.45
N SER A 98 3.40 -17.95 -5.05
CA SER A 98 3.21 -19.35 -5.49
C SER A 98 2.00 -19.45 -6.44
N SER A 99 1.67 -20.66 -6.90
CA SER A 99 0.35 -20.94 -7.47
C SER A 99 -0.74 -20.75 -6.39
N ARG A 100 -1.98 -20.46 -6.80
CA ARG A 100 -3.08 -20.29 -5.82
C ARG A 100 -3.51 -21.63 -5.26
N GLU A 101 -3.25 -22.67 -6.03
CA GLU A 101 -3.59 -24.06 -5.79
C GLU A 101 -2.74 -24.57 -4.60
N TYR A 102 -1.42 -24.34 -4.65
CA TYR A 102 -0.49 -24.63 -3.55
C TYR A 102 -0.78 -23.82 -2.27
N LEU A 103 -1.01 -22.50 -2.39
CA LEU A 103 -1.37 -21.67 -1.23
C LEU A 103 -2.68 -22.13 -0.59
N PHE A 104 -3.62 -22.61 -1.39
CA PHE A 104 -4.90 -23.06 -0.90
C PHE A 104 -4.79 -24.38 -0.11
N GLU A 105 -4.09 -25.37 -0.66
CA GLU A 105 -3.91 -26.68 -0.02
C GLU A 105 -3.17 -26.58 1.31
N ARG A 106 -2.15 -25.70 1.39
CA ARG A 106 -1.32 -25.52 2.58
C ARG A 106 -2.06 -24.95 3.81
N ASN A 107 -3.08 -24.13 3.61
CA ASN A 107 -3.60 -23.25 4.66
C ASN A 107 -4.88 -23.76 5.35
N PHE A 108 -5.52 -24.83 4.88
CA PHE A 108 -6.94 -25.06 5.21
C PHE A 108 -7.40 -26.47 5.52
N GLU A 109 -7.66 -26.69 6.81
CA GLU A 109 -8.42 -27.83 7.32
C GLU A 109 -9.66 -27.37 8.13
N GLY A 110 -10.85 -27.67 7.60
CA GLY A 110 -11.90 -28.28 8.44
C GLY A 110 -12.88 -27.43 9.27
N LYS A 111 -13.20 -26.15 8.98
CA LYS A 111 -14.21 -25.39 9.79
C LYS A 111 -15.41 -24.74 9.06
N LYS A 112 -15.68 -25.16 7.83
CA LYS A 112 -16.93 -24.91 7.07
C LYS A 112 -17.08 -26.03 6.03
N THR A 113 -18.24 -26.13 5.37
CA THR A 113 -18.41 -26.92 4.13
C THR A 113 -17.27 -26.60 3.16
N LYS A 114 -16.45 -27.61 2.85
CA LYS A 114 -15.17 -27.46 2.13
C LYS A 114 -15.35 -26.56 0.91
N LYS A 115 -16.18 -26.98 -0.04
CA LYS A 115 -16.39 -26.34 -1.34
C LYS A 115 -16.67 -24.83 -1.26
N GLU A 116 -17.64 -24.40 -0.47
CA GLU A 116 -18.06 -22.99 -0.39
C GLU A 116 -16.98 -22.08 0.21
N THR A 117 -16.18 -22.63 1.12
CA THR A 117 -15.09 -21.87 1.79
C THR A 117 -13.81 -21.88 0.98
N ILE A 118 -13.53 -23.01 0.30
CA ILE A 118 -12.56 -23.04 -0.80
C ILE A 118 -12.88 -21.90 -1.77
N GLU A 119 -14.11 -21.79 -2.26
CA GLU A 119 -14.48 -20.79 -3.25
C GLU A 119 -14.43 -19.35 -2.73
N ASP A 120 -15.09 -19.04 -1.61
CA ASP A 120 -15.23 -17.63 -1.18
C ASP A 120 -13.87 -16.99 -0.80
N TRP A 121 -12.94 -17.74 -0.22
CA TRP A 121 -11.64 -17.20 0.14
C TRP A 121 -10.49 -17.57 -0.80
N LYS A 122 -10.60 -18.54 -1.72
CA LYS A 122 -9.87 -18.43 -3.02
C LYS A 122 -10.23 -17.10 -3.69
N ARG A 123 -11.49 -16.67 -3.62
CA ARG A 123 -11.97 -15.37 -4.15
C ARG A 123 -11.44 -14.17 -3.35
N GLN A 124 -11.39 -14.20 -2.02
CA GLN A 124 -10.80 -13.11 -1.22
C GLN A 124 -9.26 -13.04 -1.29
N GLU A 125 -8.57 -14.18 -1.26
CA GLU A 125 -7.11 -14.28 -1.37
C GLU A 125 -6.64 -13.86 -2.77
N LYS A 126 -7.30 -14.34 -3.84
CA LYS A 126 -7.07 -13.87 -5.22
C LYS A 126 -7.30 -12.36 -5.37
N LYS A 127 -8.23 -11.76 -4.62
CA LYS A 127 -8.40 -10.31 -4.52
C LYS A 127 -7.28 -9.65 -3.68
N TYR A 128 -6.81 -10.25 -2.59
CA TYR A 128 -5.75 -9.72 -1.73
C TYR A 128 -4.38 -9.74 -2.42
N ALA A 129 -3.96 -10.89 -2.95
CA ALA A 129 -2.72 -11.04 -3.73
C ALA A 129 -2.71 -10.12 -4.97
N LYS A 130 -3.82 -10.01 -5.71
CA LYS A 130 -3.93 -9.01 -6.80
C LYS A 130 -3.70 -7.59 -6.29
N ARG A 131 -4.33 -7.19 -5.18
CA ARG A 131 -4.14 -5.85 -4.58
C ARG A 131 -2.70 -5.61 -4.13
N GLN A 132 -2.04 -6.60 -3.53
CA GLN A 132 -0.62 -6.51 -3.17
C GLN A 132 0.26 -6.34 -4.42
N ILE A 133 0.11 -7.19 -5.43
CA ILE A 133 0.90 -7.11 -6.67
C ILE A 133 0.66 -5.77 -7.39
N THR A 134 -0.59 -5.32 -7.52
CA THR A 134 -0.92 -4.00 -8.12
C THR A 134 -0.38 -2.83 -7.31
N TRP A 135 -0.23 -2.97 -5.99
CA TRP A 135 0.38 -1.94 -5.13
C TRP A 135 1.90 -1.93 -5.29
N PHE A 136 2.56 -3.08 -5.15
CA PHE A 136 4.02 -3.20 -5.25
C PHE A 136 4.54 -2.91 -6.66
N LYS A 137 3.83 -3.27 -7.74
CA LYS A 137 4.24 -2.96 -9.13
C LYS A 137 4.31 -1.47 -9.47
N ARG A 138 3.89 -0.58 -8.57
CA ARG A 138 4.07 0.88 -8.71
C ARG A 138 5.44 1.35 -8.21
N ASP A 139 6.13 0.53 -7.41
CA ASP A 139 7.47 0.84 -6.93
C ASP A 139 8.52 0.26 -7.90
N ARG A 140 9.29 1.16 -8.54
CA ARG A 140 10.34 0.78 -9.50
C ARG A 140 11.61 0.26 -8.85
N ARG A 141 11.73 0.30 -7.51
CA ARG A 141 12.88 -0.25 -6.76
C ARG A 141 12.83 -1.78 -6.63
N ILE A 142 11.65 -2.38 -6.79
CA ILE A 142 11.46 -3.81 -6.54
C ILE A 142 11.96 -4.62 -7.74
N ALA A 143 13.02 -5.40 -7.52
CA ALA A 143 13.46 -6.44 -8.45
C ALA A 143 12.47 -7.61 -8.39
N TRP A 144 11.79 -7.89 -9.51
CA TRP A 144 10.78 -8.95 -9.58
C TRP A 144 11.39 -10.26 -10.08
N PHE A 145 11.31 -11.29 -9.25
CA PHE A 145 11.75 -12.65 -9.59
C PHE A 145 10.54 -13.54 -9.89
N ASP A 146 10.65 -14.32 -10.96
CA ASP A 146 9.65 -15.30 -11.36
C ASP A 146 10.05 -16.68 -10.85
N ILE A 147 9.46 -17.08 -9.73
CA ILE A 147 9.79 -18.34 -9.06
C ILE A 147 9.35 -19.60 -9.83
N THR A 148 8.60 -19.44 -10.93
CA THR A 148 8.24 -20.57 -11.81
C THR A 148 9.40 -20.99 -12.72
N LYS A 149 10.45 -20.17 -12.79
CA LYS A 149 11.68 -20.46 -13.54
C LYS A 149 12.67 -21.26 -12.67
N PRO A 150 13.45 -22.19 -13.26
CA PRO A 150 14.57 -22.80 -12.55
C PRO A 150 15.58 -21.72 -12.12
N ASN A 151 16.33 -22.01 -11.05
CA ASN A 151 17.45 -21.20 -10.55
C ASN A 151 17.07 -19.75 -10.15
N TRP A 152 15.79 -19.51 -9.84
CA TRP A 152 15.32 -18.22 -9.33
C TRP A 152 15.94 -17.87 -7.97
N ALA A 153 16.19 -18.88 -7.12
CA ALA A 153 16.77 -18.69 -5.79
C ALA A 153 18.22 -18.19 -5.90
N ASP A 154 19.05 -18.86 -6.70
CA ASP A 154 20.43 -18.45 -6.98
C ASP A 154 20.50 -17.05 -7.59
N SER A 155 19.49 -16.70 -8.41
CA SER A 155 19.36 -15.36 -9.00
C SER A 155 19.03 -14.28 -7.97
N VAL A 156 18.19 -14.59 -6.97
CA VAL A 156 17.91 -13.70 -5.82
C VAL A 156 19.16 -13.57 -4.93
N GLU A 157 19.82 -14.68 -4.61
CA GLU A 157 21.01 -14.70 -3.75
C GLU A 157 22.17 -13.93 -4.37
N LYS A 158 22.38 -14.10 -5.69
CA LYS A 158 23.39 -13.35 -6.45
C LYS A 158 23.11 -11.84 -6.43
N LEU A 159 21.86 -11.41 -6.60
CA LEU A 159 21.50 -9.99 -6.50
C LEU A 159 21.71 -9.47 -5.07
N ALA A 160 21.33 -10.25 -4.05
CA ALA A 160 21.50 -9.90 -2.64
C ALA A 160 22.98 -9.69 -2.28
N LYS A 161 23.86 -10.62 -2.71
CA LYS A 161 25.31 -10.54 -2.53
C LYS A 161 25.90 -9.32 -3.23
N ILE A 162 25.54 -9.07 -4.50
CA ILE A 162 25.99 -7.89 -5.25
C ILE A 162 25.58 -6.59 -4.53
N TRP A 163 24.32 -6.49 -4.11
CA TRP A 163 23.81 -5.30 -3.41
C TRP A 163 24.54 -5.06 -2.09
N TYR A 164 24.73 -6.10 -1.27
CA TYR A 164 25.41 -6.01 0.02
C TYR A 164 26.86 -5.50 -0.12
N SER A 165 27.67 -6.18 -0.96
CA SER A 165 29.04 -5.76 -1.25
C SER A 165 29.14 -4.34 -1.83
N SER A 166 28.16 -3.94 -2.65
CA SER A 166 28.10 -2.60 -3.26
C SER A 166 27.63 -1.48 -2.31
N ASN A 167 27.18 -1.82 -1.10
CA ASN A 167 26.77 -0.84 -0.09
C ASN A 167 27.78 -0.72 1.07
N ASP A 168 28.48 -1.79 1.43
CA ASP A 168 29.60 -1.66 2.37
C ASP A 168 30.77 -0.90 1.73
N ALA A 169 31.00 -1.06 0.41
CA ALA A 169 31.89 -0.21 -0.38
C ALA A 169 31.44 1.27 -0.55
N LYS A 170 30.36 1.70 0.13
CA LYS A 170 29.88 3.09 0.22
C LYS A 170 29.77 3.62 1.66
N LYS A 171 30.18 2.82 2.65
CA LYS A 171 30.22 3.21 4.08
C LYS A 171 31.63 3.49 4.58
N ASN A 172 32.64 3.06 3.83
CA ASN A 172 34.05 3.42 3.98
C ASN A 172 34.40 4.52 2.96
#